data_AF-A0A1G7NKV9-F1
#
_entry.id   AF-A0A1G7NKV9-F1
#
_cell.length_a   1.000
_cell.length_b   1.000
_cell.length_c   1.000
_cell.angle_alpha   90.00
_cell.angle_beta   90.00
_cell.angle_gamma   90.00
#
_symmetry.space_group_name_H-M   'P 1'
#
loop_
_entity.id
_entity.type
_entity.pdbx_description
1 polymer ?
#
loop_
_entity_poly.entity_id
_entity_poly.type
_entity_poly.pdbx_seq_one_letter_code
_entity_poly.pdbx_strand_id
1 'polypeptide(L)'
;MKPIQMTIGDRSPLMIIPDSEAHVDGHPVLTYTYSVYQLELPAADAGRVNIEKLSGPQRKEEPRYLGYITFEQPGKLFTYTADGHDDLSGAEVEEIIEKLNEYRDSPQMWQIEY
;
A
#
# COMPACT_ATOMS: atom_id res chain seq x y z
N MET A 1 -5.55 9.50 3.45
CA MET A 1 -4.20 9.62 2.83
C MET A 1 -4.34 9.39 1.33
N LYS A 2 -3.47 9.99 0.50
CA LYS A 2 -3.51 9.79 -0.95
C LYS A 2 -2.89 8.44 -1.34
N PRO A 3 -3.37 7.79 -2.42
CA PRO A 3 -2.69 6.63 -3.00
C PRO A 3 -1.26 6.98 -3.42
N ILE A 4 -0.35 6.04 -3.18
CA ILE A 4 1.05 6.14 -3.57
C ILE A 4 1.23 5.30 -4.82
N GLN A 5 1.75 5.89 -5.89
CA GLN A 5 2.10 5.16 -7.11
C GLN A 5 3.61 5.01 -7.17
N MET A 6 4.09 3.79 -7.37
CA MET A 6 5.51 3.51 -7.50
C MET A 6 5.77 2.37 -8.47
N THR A 7 6.88 2.44 -9.19
CA THR A 7 7.35 1.34 -10.05
C THR A 7 8.34 0.51 -9.27
N ILE A 8 8.21 -0.82 -9.36
CA ILE A 8 9.07 -1.79 -8.69
C ILE A 8 9.72 -2.71 -9.73
N GLY A 9 11.06 -2.78 -9.74
CA GLY A 9 11.82 -3.52 -10.75
C GLY A 9 11.41 -3.17 -12.20
N ASP A 10 11.28 -4.19 -13.06
CA ASP A 10 10.79 -4.09 -14.45
C ASP A 10 9.26 -4.26 -14.57
N ARG A 11 8.53 -4.28 -13.45
CA ARG A 11 7.10 -4.55 -13.44
C ARG A 11 6.29 -3.30 -13.80
N SER A 12 5.03 -3.53 -14.18
CA SER A 12 4.04 -2.47 -14.33
C SER A 12 3.93 -1.66 -13.03
N PRO A 13 3.66 -0.34 -13.10
CA PRO A 13 3.56 0.50 -11.92
C PRO A 13 2.54 -0.07 -10.92
N LEU A 14 2.87 0.02 -9.63
CA LEU A 14 2.02 -0.41 -8.54
C LEU A 14 1.32 0.79 -7.90
N MET A 15 0.13 0.56 -7.41
CA MET A 15 -0.65 1.51 -6.61
C MET A 15 -0.83 0.97 -5.21
N ILE A 16 -0.41 1.74 -4.24
CA ILE A 16 -0.46 1.42 -2.83
C ILE A 16 -1.45 2.35 -2.16
N ILE A 17 -2.48 1.78 -1.56
CA ILE A 17 -3.57 2.53 -0.93
C ILE A 17 -3.52 2.30 0.57
N PRO A 18 -3.26 3.34 1.37
CA PRO A 18 -3.36 3.25 2.82
C PRO A 18 -4.83 3.08 3.23
N ASP A 19 -5.14 1.93 3.82
CA ASP A 19 -6.51 1.48 4.06
C ASP A 19 -7.01 1.92 5.44
N SER A 20 -6.25 1.69 6.50
CA SER A 20 -6.66 2.02 7.88
C SER A 20 -5.50 1.97 8.88
N GLU A 21 -5.66 2.72 9.98
CA GLU A 21 -4.85 2.65 11.20
C GLU A 21 -5.67 1.92 12.27
N ALA A 22 -5.27 0.71 12.65
CA ALA A 22 -5.88 -0.02 13.75
C ALA A 22 -5.17 0.35 15.06
N HIS A 23 -5.94 0.88 16.00
CA HIS A 23 -5.51 1.09 17.38
C HIS A 23 -6.00 -0.08 18.24
N VAL A 24 -5.08 -0.77 18.93
CA VAL A 24 -5.47 -1.75 19.95
C VAL A 24 -5.70 -1.01 21.27
N ASP A 25 -6.95 -0.93 21.70
CA ASP A 25 -7.36 -0.24 22.93
C ASP A 25 -6.62 -0.83 24.15
N GLY A 26 -5.73 -0.04 24.75
CA GLY A 26 -4.93 -0.38 25.93
C GLY A 26 -3.41 -0.38 25.75
N HIS A 27 -2.88 -0.42 24.51
CA HIS A 27 -1.46 -0.24 24.20
C HIS A 27 -1.31 0.53 22.88
N PRO A 28 -0.44 1.56 22.77
CA PRO A 28 -0.35 2.42 21.59
C PRO A 28 0.39 1.74 20.44
N VAL A 29 -0.02 0.54 20.06
CA VAL A 29 0.47 -0.14 18.86
C VAL A 29 -0.36 0.38 17.68
N LEU A 30 0.31 1.15 16.82
CA LEU A 30 -0.29 1.68 15.60
C LEU A 30 -0.03 0.69 14.48
N THR A 31 -1.08 0.04 13.99
CA THR A 31 -0.97 -0.86 12.83
C THR A 31 -1.54 -0.18 11.61
N TYR A 32 -0.71 -0.01 10.58
CA TYR A 32 -1.11 0.60 9.33
C TYR A 32 -1.20 -0.45 8.24
N THR A 33 -2.30 -0.46 7.50
CA THR A 33 -2.48 -1.39 6.39
C THR A 33 -2.38 -0.66 5.06
N TYR A 34 -1.60 -1.20 4.14
CA TYR A 34 -1.37 -0.70 2.80
C TYR A 34 -1.79 -1.77 1.79
N SER A 35 -2.89 -1.54 1.08
CA SER A 35 -3.35 -2.42 0.01
C SER A 35 -2.53 -2.18 -1.25
N VAL A 36 -2.06 -3.24 -1.90
CA VAL A 36 -1.18 -3.17 -3.08
C VAL A 36 -1.93 -3.67 -4.32
N TYR A 37 -1.88 -2.89 -5.39
CA TYR A 37 -2.55 -3.15 -6.65
C TYR A 37 -1.59 -3.03 -7.83
N GLN A 38 -1.73 -3.89 -8.81
CA GLN A 38 -1.04 -3.76 -10.09
C GLN A 38 -1.78 -2.77 -10.99
N LEU A 39 -1.08 -1.75 -11.48
CA LEU A 39 -1.63 -0.82 -12.46
C LEU A 39 -1.26 -1.29 -13.87
N GLU A 40 -2.25 -1.71 -14.65
CA GLU A 40 -2.05 -2.08 -16.07
C GLU A 40 -2.25 -0.89 -17.02
N LEU A 41 -2.64 0.28 -16.51
CA LEU A 41 -2.92 1.46 -17.33
C LEU A 41 -1.73 2.43 -17.34
N PRO A 42 -1.49 3.17 -18.44
CA PRO A 42 -0.57 4.30 -18.40
C PRO A 42 -1.04 5.27 -17.32
N ALA A 43 -0.10 5.82 -16.53
CA ALA A 43 -0.34 6.64 -15.34
C ALA A 43 -1.38 7.78 -15.49
N ALA A 44 -1.73 8.17 -16.71
CA ALA A 44 -2.78 9.11 -17.04
C ALA A 44 -4.22 8.63 -16.70
N ASP A 45 -4.50 7.32 -16.73
CA ASP A 45 -5.84 6.76 -16.42
C ASP A 45 -5.96 6.26 -14.97
N ALA A 46 -4.85 6.29 -14.22
CA ALA A 46 -4.80 5.93 -12.79
C ALA A 46 -5.75 6.78 -11.93
N GLY A 47 -6.06 8.00 -12.38
CA GLY A 47 -7.00 8.91 -11.70
C GLY A 47 -8.48 8.53 -11.83
N ARG A 48 -8.83 7.54 -12.66
CA ARG A 48 -10.21 7.03 -12.80
C ARG A 48 -10.48 5.82 -11.92
N VAL A 49 -9.45 5.31 -11.26
CA VAL A 49 -9.57 4.20 -10.32
C VAL A 49 -10.29 4.69 -9.07
N ASN A 50 -11.42 4.08 -8.77
CA ASN A 50 -12.27 4.51 -7.68
C ASN A 50 -11.65 4.03 -6.34
N ILE A 51 -10.79 4.86 -5.77
CA ILE A 51 -10.02 4.56 -4.53
C ILE A 51 -10.94 4.13 -3.40
N GLU A 52 -12.14 4.70 -3.31
CA GLU A 52 -13.14 4.34 -2.30
C GLU A 52 -13.62 2.90 -2.43
N LYS A 53 -13.61 2.32 -3.64
CA LYS A 53 -13.89 0.89 -3.84
C LYS A 53 -12.70 -0.02 -3.54
N LEU A 54 -11.49 0.53 -3.64
CA LEU A 54 -10.24 -0.17 -3.36
C LEU A 54 -9.84 -0.10 -1.87
N SER A 55 -10.51 0.73 -1.08
CA SER A 55 -10.34 0.79 0.37
C SER A 55 -11.49 0.04 1.04
N GLY A 56 -11.18 -0.90 1.93
CA GLY A 56 -12.17 -1.70 2.65
C GLY A 56 -12.38 -3.13 2.13
N PRO A 57 -13.47 -3.82 2.51
CA PRO A 57 -13.61 -5.28 2.33
C PRO A 57 -13.73 -5.73 0.87
N GLN A 58 -14.15 -4.83 -0.03
CA GLN A 58 -14.33 -5.13 -1.47
C GLN A 58 -13.01 -5.19 -2.25
N ARG A 59 -11.88 -4.79 -1.63
CA ARG A 59 -10.55 -4.86 -2.27
C ARG A 59 -10.17 -6.23 -2.81
N LYS A 60 -10.65 -7.30 -2.16
CA LYS A 60 -10.36 -8.69 -2.55
C LYS A 60 -11.09 -9.12 -3.82
N GLU A 61 -12.14 -8.39 -4.22
CA GLU A 61 -12.91 -8.68 -5.43
C GLU A 61 -12.21 -8.10 -6.68
N GLU A 62 -11.18 -7.26 -6.49
CA GLU A 62 -10.46 -6.64 -7.58
C GLU A 62 -9.39 -7.59 -8.14
N PRO A 63 -9.44 -7.93 -9.44
CA PRO A 63 -8.50 -8.87 -10.05
C PRO A 63 -7.06 -8.34 -10.08
N ARG A 64 -6.87 -7.04 -9.82
CA ARG A 64 -5.57 -6.37 -9.77
C ARG A 64 -4.98 -6.30 -8.37
N TYR A 65 -5.67 -6.85 -7.38
CA TYR A 65 -5.22 -6.88 -6.00
C TYR A 65 -4.10 -7.92 -5.85
N LEU A 66 -2.93 -7.47 -5.37
CA LEU A 66 -1.76 -8.30 -5.11
C LEU A 66 -1.64 -8.70 -3.64
N GLY A 67 -2.39 -8.02 -2.76
CA GLY A 67 -2.33 -8.25 -1.31
C GLY A 67 -2.15 -6.97 -0.53
N TYR A 68 -1.68 -7.08 0.70
CA TYR A 68 -1.51 -5.93 1.58
C TYR A 68 -0.26 -6.03 2.43
N ILE A 69 0.29 -4.87 2.77
CA ILE A 69 1.41 -4.72 3.70
C ILE A 69 0.88 -4.13 4.99
N THR A 70 1.15 -4.78 6.12
CA THR A 70 0.93 -4.21 7.43
C THR A 70 2.22 -3.64 7.99
N PHE A 71 2.13 -2.50 8.66
CA PHE A 71 3.23 -1.85 9.34
C PHE A 71 2.85 -1.60 10.78
N GLU A 72 3.56 -2.22 11.71
CA GLU A 72 3.27 -2.14 13.15
C GLU A 72 4.32 -1.28 13.88
N GLN A 73 3.89 -0.24 14.58
CA GLN A 73 4.74 0.58 15.45
C GLN A 73 4.44 0.31 16.93
N PRO A 74 5.46 0.34 17.84
CA PRO A 74 6.83 0.81 17.63
C PRO A 74 7.80 -0.22 17.02
N GLY A 75 7.38 -1.46 16.78
CA GLY A 75 8.24 -2.53 16.26
C GLY A 75 8.85 -2.28 14.87
N LYS A 76 8.30 -1.32 14.10
CA LYS A 76 8.62 -1.05 12.70
C LYS A 76 8.62 -2.32 11.84
N LEU A 77 7.71 -3.24 12.15
CA LEU A 77 7.63 -4.51 11.44
C LEU A 77 6.77 -4.32 10.20
N PHE A 78 7.35 -4.53 9.03
CA PHE A 78 6.61 -4.61 7.78
C PHE A 78 6.31 -6.08 7.47
N THR A 79 5.04 -6.41 7.30
CA THR A 79 4.60 -7.76 6.91
C THR A 79 3.81 -7.66 5.64
N TYR A 80 4.26 -8.32 4.57
CA TYR A 80 3.49 -8.48 3.35
C TYR A 80 2.65 -9.76 3.43
N THR A 81 1.36 -9.63 3.17
CA THR A 81 0.44 -10.75 3.03
C THR A 81 -0.06 -10.79 1.59
N ALA A 82 0.36 -11.82 0.85
CA ALA A 82 -0.15 -12.14 -0.48
C ALA A 82 -1.57 -12.73 -0.34
N ASP A 83 -2.55 -11.85 -0.28
CA ASP A 83 -3.99 -12.16 -0.20
C ASP A 83 -4.70 -11.79 -1.52
N GLY A 84 -3.91 -11.57 -2.57
CA GLY A 84 -4.35 -11.20 -3.92
C GLY A 84 -4.46 -12.38 -4.88
N HIS A 85 -4.74 -12.06 -6.16
CA HIS A 85 -4.77 -13.07 -7.23
C HIS A 85 -3.36 -13.43 -7.73
N ASP A 86 -2.41 -12.52 -7.57
CA ASP A 86 -1.02 -12.65 -7.97
C ASP A 86 -0.11 -12.17 -6.83
N ASP A 87 1.07 -12.76 -6.70
CA ASP A 87 2.01 -12.50 -5.60
C ASP A 87 3.21 -11.64 -6.01
N LEU A 88 3.67 -10.83 -5.07
CA LEU A 88 4.93 -10.11 -5.21
C LEU A 88 6.08 -11.03 -4.79
N SER A 89 7.12 -11.04 -5.61
CA SER A 89 8.37 -11.72 -5.28
C SER A 89 9.02 -11.08 -4.05
N GLY A 90 9.80 -11.84 -3.29
CA GLY A 90 10.48 -11.31 -2.09
C GLY A 90 11.32 -10.05 -2.35
N ALA A 91 11.97 -9.95 -3.52
CA ALA A 91 12.72 -8.75 -3.91
C ALA A 91 11.81 -7.54 -4.16
N GLU A 92 10.63 -7.74 -4.74
CA GLU A 92 9.66 -6.67 -4.99
C GLU A 92 9.06 -6.16 -3.68
N VAL A 93 8.78 -7.08 -2.75
CA VAL A 93 8.30 -6.74 -1.41
C VAL A 93 9.33 -5.89 -0.66
N GLU A 94 10.61 -6.28 -0.73
CA GLU A 94 11.70 -5.54 -0.07
C GLU A 94 11.82 -4.11 -0.62
N GLU A 95 11.74 -3.94 -1.94
CA GLU A 95 11.80 -2.61 -2.58
C GLU A 95 10.58 -1.74 -2.24
N ILE A 96 9.37 -2.32 -2.14
CA ILE A 96 8.19 -1.59 -1.69
C ILE A 96 8.34 -1.15 -0.24
N ILE A 97 8.83 -2.02 0.63
CA ILE A 97 9.04 -1.71 2.04
C ILE A 97 10.05 -0.58 2.19
N GLU A 98 11.16 -0.62 1.44
CA GLU A 98 12.15 0.45 1.43
C GLU A 98 11.53 1.79 1.03
N LYS A 99 10.82 1.84 -0.10
CA LYS A 99 10.14 3.05 -0.57
C LYS A 99 9.07 3.55 0.39
N LEU A 100 8.29 2.66 1.00
CA LEU A 100 7.29 3.02 2.01
C LEU A 100 7.94 3.58 3.27
N ASN A 101 9.08 3.02 3.68
CA ASN A 101 9.84 3.50 4.81
C ASN A 101 10.44 4.89 4.53
N GLU A 102 11.03 5.10 3.35
CA GLU A 102 11.49 6.43 2.91
C GLU A 102 10.34 7.44 2.83
N TYR A 103 9.19 7.04 2.28
CA TYR A 103 7.99 7.86 2.22
C TYR A 103 7.52 8.24 3.62
N ARG A 104 7.54 7.31 4.59
CA ARG A 104 7.21 7.58 5.99
C ARG A 104 8.21 8.48 6.70
N ASP A 105 9.50 8.29 6.47
CA ASP A 105 10.54 9.12 7.09
C ASP A 105 10.57 10.53 6.50
N SER A 106 9.96 10.72 5.32
CA SER A 106 9.85 12.00 4.61
C SER A 106 8.46 12.64 4.75
N PRO A 107 8.17 13.38 5.84
CA PRO A 107 6.87 14.02 6.05
C PRO A 107 6.51 15.05 4.96
N GLN A 108 7.47 15.54 4.17
CA GLN A 108 7.23 16.41 3.01
C GLN A 108 6.54 15.68 1.85
N MET A 109 6.70 14.35 1.75
CA MET A 109 6.02 13.53 0.74
C MET A 109 4.62 13.13 1.16
N TRP A 110 4.29 13.27 2.45
CA TRP A 110 2.92 13.16 2.93
C TRP A 110 2.21 14.41 2.39
N GLN A 111 1.60 14.29 1.21
CA GLN A 111 0.75 15.33 0.67
C GLN A 111 -0.51 15.43 1.52
N ILE A 112 -0.36 16.01 2.71
CA ILE A 112 -1.42 16.46 3.59
C ILE A 112 -1.85 17.80 2.98
N GLU A 113 -2.85 17.79 2.10
CA GLU A 113 -3.49 19.05 1.73
C GLU A 113 -4.23 19.60 2.95
N TYR A 114 -3.97 20.87 3.27
CA TYR A 114 -4.59 21.63 4.36
C TYR A 114 -5.88 22.30 3.86
#